data_AF-A0A939Y4C0-F1
#
_entry.id   AF-A0A939Y4C0-F1
#
_cell.length_a   1.000
_cell.length_b   1.000
_cell.length_c   1.000
_cell.angle_alpha   90.00
_cell.angle_beta   90.00
_cell.angle_gamma   90.00
#
_symmetry.space_group_name_H-M   'P 1'
#
loop_
_entity.id
_entity.type
_entity.pdbx_description
1 polymer ?
#
loop_
_entity_poly.entity_id
_entity_poly.type
_entity_poly.pdbx_seq_one_letter_code
_entity_poly.pdbx_strand_id
1 'polypeptide(L)'
;MGLLSKFLKKVANETAEDLSSKEAKKIGSFFSEKISEIVDQGKKADQELAAHQQSASSSVSEAVHEAVNEAAEEGEVTIPGNSWGPTMPLEECQFNFPGPYTAYFEKILGEEFSAFRLNKEMIPSGRGAVYTLLDGEKRALVLEVLNSSSVRNKLRKTCRMSGTPYVRLYHDHDGWWNTRAYVVERCRKAMAGE
;
A
#
# COMPACT_ATOMS: atom_id res chain seq x y z
N MET A 1 -5.95 -16.07 15.00
CA MET A 1 -5.84 -17.48 14.58
C MET A 1 -6.25 -17.59 13.10
N GLY A 2 -5.28 -17.40 12.20
CA GLY A 2 -5.51 -17.01 10.80
C GLY A 2 -5.77 -18.18 9.82
N LEU A 3 -6.38 -17.83 8.69
CA LEU A 3 -6.71 -18.68 7.52
C LEU A 3 -5.59 -19.65 7.10
N LEU A 4 -4.32 -19.28 7.33
CA LEU A 4 -3.16 -20.12 7.05
C LEU A 4 -3.16 -21.43 7.86
N SER A 5 -3.58 -21.39 9.13
CA SER A 5 -3.68 -22.59 9.98
C SER A 5 -4.75 -23.56 9.47
N LYS A 6 -5.87 -23.02 8.95
CA LYS A 6 -6.93 -23.84 8.36
C LYS A 6 -6.49 -24.48 7.04
N PHE A 7 -5.73 -23.75 6.22
CA PHE A 7 -5.19 -24.25 4.96
C PHE A 7 -4.17 -25.37 5.17
N LEU A 8 -3.21 -25.18 6.09
CA LEU A 8 -2.19 -26.20 6.38
C LEU A 8 -2.79 -27.48 6.96
N LYS A 9 -3.82 -27.37 7.82
CA LYS A 9 -4.56 -28.54 8.33
C LYS A 9 -5.31 -29.29 7.24
N LYS A 10 -5.85 -28.58 6.24
CA LYS A 10 -6.56 -29.19 5.11
C LYS A 10 -5.60 -29.99 4.23
N VAL A 11 -4.46 -29.39 3.87
CA VAL A 11 -3.44 -30.06 3.03
C VAL A 11 -2.89 -31.30 3.71
N ALA A 12 -2.63 -31.25 5.02
CA ALA A 12 -2.13 -32.40 5.78
C ALA A 12 -3.13 -33.56 5.85
N ASN A 13 -4.43 -33.28 5.88
CA ASN A 13 -5.46 -34.33 5.86
C ASN A 13 -5.59 -34.97 4.47
N GLU A 14 -5.46 -34.20 3.39
CA GLU A 14 -5.60 -34.71 2.01
C GLU A 14 -4.40 -35.59 1.58
N THR A 15 -3.24 -35.46 2.22
CA THR A 15 -2.05 -36.30 1.92
C THR A 15 -2.03 -37.63 2.68
N ALA A 16 -2.98 -37.85 3.61
CA ALA A 16 -3.01 -39.03 4.47
C ALA A 16 -3.84 -40.20 3.92
N GLU A 17 -4.56 -40.03 2.80
CA GLU A 17 -5.50 -41.04 2.29
C GLU A 17 -4.86 -42.20 1.49
N ASP A 18 -3.57 -42.14 1.15
CA ASP A 18 -2.91 -43.15 0.29
C ASP A 18 -1.72 -43.91 0.93
N LEU A 19 -1.53 -43.76 2.24
CA LEU A 19 -0.42 -44.38 2.98
C LEU A 19 -0.94 -45.28 4.11
N SER A 20 -0.40 -46.49 4.21
CA SER A 20 -0.65 -47.46 5.29
C SER A 20 -0.82 -46.77 6.65
N SER A 21 -1.91 -47.09 7.35
CA SER A 21 -2.38 -46.44 8.60
C SER A 21 -1.29 -46.24 9.68
N LYS A 22 -0.20 -47.02 9.65
CA LYS A 22 0.94 -46.87 10.56
C LYS A 22 1.93 -45.77 10.15
N GLU A 23 2.16 -45.58 8.84
CA GLU A 23 3.07 -44.56 8.32
C GLU A 23 2.40 -43.17 8.32
N ALA A 24 1.11 -43.08 7.99
CA ALA A 24 0.35 -41.84 8.05
C ALA A 24 0.32 -41.22 9.46
N LYS A 25 0.20 -42.06 10.51
CA LYS A 25 0.26 -41.60 11.92
C LYS A 25 1.63 -41.06 12.31
N LYS A 26 2.71 -41.69 11.84
CA LYS A 26 4.09 -41.27 12.13
C LYS A 26 4.40 -39.93 11.45
N ILE A 27 3.96 -39.76 10.20
CA ILE A 27 4.12 -38.52 9.44
C ILE A 27 3.29 -37.39 10.08
N GLY A 28 2.02 -37.64 10.44
CA GLY A 28 1.17 -36.65 11.10
C GLY A 28 1.73 -36.14 12.44
N SER A 29 2.29 -37.04 13.25
CA SER A 29 2.94 -36.65 14.52
C SER A 29 4.16 -35.75 14.28
N PHE A 30 5.00 -36.08 13.30
CA PHE A 30 6.19 -35.31 12.98
C PHE A 30 5.86 -33.89 12.49
N PHE A 31 4.87 -33.75 11.60
CA PHE A 31 4.46 -32.44 11.12
C PHE A 31 3.79 -31.58 12.20
N SER A 32 3.02 -32.19 13.11
CA SER A 32 2.39 -31.46 14.22
C SER A 32 3.43 -30.87 15.20
N GLU A 33 4.51 -31.60 15.46
CA GLU A 33 5.61 -31.15 16.32
C GLU A 33 6.40 -30.02 15.66
N LYS A 34 6.77 -30.19 14.39
CA LYS A 34 7.48 -29.15 13.59
C LYS A 34 6.67 -27.86 13.43
N ILE A 35 5.35 -27.94 13.24
CA ILE A 35 4.49 -26.74 13.13
C ILE A 35 4.46 -25.99 14.48
N SER A 36 4.47 -26.70 15.60
CA SER A 36 4.50 -26.08 16.92
C SER A 36 5.83 -25.35 17.18
N GLU A 37 6.97 -25.95 16.80
CA GLU A 37 8.28 -25.29 16.87
C GLU A 37 8.33 -23.97 16.06
N ILE A 38 7.79 -23.96 14.84
CA ILE A 38 7.79 -22.78 13.96
C ILE A 38 6.92 -21.65 14.54
N VAL A 39 5.76 -21.98 15.13
CA VAL A 39 4.87 -21.00 15.75
C VAL A 39 5.53 -20.37 16.98
N ASP A 40 6.26 -21.15 17.78
CA ASP A 40 6.93 -20.65 18.98
C ASP A 40 8.19 -19.82 18.65
N GLN A 41 8.92 -20.16 17.57
CA GLN A 41 10.02 -19.33 17.06
C GLN A 41 9.52 -17.97 16.53
N GLY A 42 8.38 -17.92 15.85
CA GLY A 42 7.78 -16.67 15.37
C GLY A 42 7.39 -15.73 16.51
N LYS A 43 6.84 -16.25 17.62
CA LYS A 43 6.45 -15.44 18.79
C LYS A 43 7.64 -14.81 19.52
N LYS A 44 8.81 -15.45 19.53
CA LYS A 44 10.03 -14.88 20.13
C LYS A 44 10.59 -13.72 19.32
N ALA A 45 10.56 -13.80 17.99
CA ALA A 45 11.04 -12.73 17.12
C ALA A 45 10.18 -11.45 17.21
N ASP A 46 8.86 -11.60 17.34
CA ASP A 46 7.95 -10.45 17.51
C ASP A 46 8.14 -9.74 18.87
N GLN A 47 8.60 -10.45 19.90
CA GLN A 47 8.84 -9.89 21.23
C GLN A 47 10.15 -9.08 21.33
N GLU A 48 11.18 -9.46 20.57
CA GLU A 48 12.45 -8.71 20.51
C GLU A 48 12.33 -7.43 19.66
N LEU A 49 11.48 -7.43 18.62
CA LEU A 49 11.27 -6.23 17.78
C LEU A 49 10.52 -5.10 18.53
N ALA A 50 9.63 -5.46 19.46
CA ALA A 50 8.88 -4.49 20.25
C ALA A 50 9.74 -3.75 21.29
N ALA A 51 10.83 -4.38 21.78
CA ALA A 51 11.71 -3.79 22.78
C ALA A 51 12.70 -2.75 22.20
N HIS A 52 12.98 -2.78 20.90
CA HIS A 52 13.90 -1.84 20.25
C HIS A 52 13.25 -0.56 19.71
N GLN A 53 11.91 -0.44 19.71
CA GLN A 53 11.22 0.78 19.27
C GLN A 53 10.95 1.79 20.41
N GLN A 54 11.24 1.45 21.66
CA GLN A 54 10.97 2.31 22.82
C GLN A 54 12.16 3.16 23.29
N SER A 55 13.35 3.02 22.72
CA SER A 55 14.55 3.76 23.13
C SER A 55 14.96 4.92 22.20
N ALA A 56 14.20 5.20 21.15
CA ALA A 56 14.54 6.23 20.15
C ALA A 56 13.58 7.43 20.08
N SER A 57 12.58 7.56 20.97
CA SER A 57 11.53 8.59 20.87
C SER A 57 11.60 9.73 21.91
N SER A 58 12.78 10.05 22.48
CA SER A 58 12.86 10.96 23.64
C SER A 58 13.91 12.08 23.57
N SER A 59 14.41 12.52 22.40
CA SER A 59 15.38 13.65 22.42
C SER A 59 15.49 14.54 21.16
N VAL A 60 14.49 14.64 20.28
CA VAL A 60 14.60 15.50 19.06
C VAL A 60 13.42 16.48 18.88
N SER A 61 12.46 16.51 19.80
CA SER A 61 11.19 17.23 19.59
C SER A 61 11.19 18.72 19.99
N GLU A 62 12.22 19.24 20.66
CA GLU A 62 12.13 20.54 21.33
C GLU A 62 13.03 21.64 20.73
N ALA A 63 13.87 21.31 19.74
CA ALA A 63 14.76 22.28 19.07
C ALA A 63 14.31 22.72 17.67
N VAL A 64 13.23 22.15 17.12
CA VAL A 64 12.75 22.43 15.75
C VAL A 64 11.55 23.39 15.73
N HIS A 65 10.91 23.66 16.88
CA HIS A 65 9.68 24.46 16.93
C HIS A 65 9.88 25.98 17.05
N GLU A 66 11.11 26.48 17.19
CA GLU A 66 11.36 27.91 17.40
C GLU A 66 12.01 28.62 16.19
N ALA A 67 12.32 27.89 15.11
CA ALA A 67 12.96 28.45 13.90
C ALA A 67 12.02 28.62 12.69
N VAL A 68 10.72 28.31 12.80
CA VAL A 68 9.78 28.30 11.65
C VAL A 68 8.70 29.40 11.73
N ASN A 69 8.63 30.16 12.83
CA ASN A 69 7.55 31.15 13.02
C ASN A 69 7.90 32.62 12.73
N GLU A 70 9.03 32.90 12.10
CA GLU A 70 9.46 34.28 11.81
C GLU A 70 9.70 34.56 10.31
N ALA A 71 8.96 33.85 9.44
CA ALA A 71 8.98 34.08 7.98
C ALA A 71 7.56 34.19 7.37
N ALA A 72 6.54 34.49 8.20
CA ALA A 72 5.14 34.51 7.79
C ALA A 72 4.56 35.92 7.57
N GLU A 73 5.40 36.93 7.32
CA GLU A 73 4.95 38.27 6.90
C GLU A 73 5.79 38.79 5.75
N GLU A 74 5.71 38.15 4.58
CA GLU A 74 5.95 38.79 3.29
C GLU A 74 5.49 37.86 2.16
N GLY A 75 4.24 38.05 1.72
CA GLY A 75 3.67 37.57 0.45
C GLY A 75 4.23 36.26 -0.10
N GLU A 76 3.97 35.14 0.58
CA GLU A 76 4.42 33.83 0.12
C GLU A 76 3.71 33.47 -1.20
N VAL A 77 4.43 33.68 -2.30
CA VAL A 77 4.15 33.07 -3.59
C VAL A 77 4.21 31.57 -3.34
N THR A 78 3.04 30.95 -3.14
CA THR A 78 2.88 29.50 -3.04
C THR A 78 3.54 28.90 -4.28
N ILE A 79 4.70 28.27 -4.08
CA ILE A 79 5.43 27.63 -5.18
C ILE A 79 4.48 26.59 -5.77
N PRO A 80 4.10 26.70 -7.06
CA PRO A 80 3.32 25.65 -7.69
C PRO A 80 4.13 24.35 -7.65
N GLY A 81 3.59 23.31 -7.01
CA GLY A 81 4.14 21.95 -7.13
C GLY A 81 4.51 21.21 -5.85
N ASN A 82 4.50 21.83 -4.66
CA ASN A 82 4.68 21.06 -3.43
C ASN A 82 3.40 20.29 -3.10
N SER A 83 3.33 19.07 -3.62
CA SER A 83 2.24 18.12 -3.41
C SER A 83 2.33 17.43 -2.05
N TRP A 84 3.12 18.01 -1.16
CA TRP A 84 3.32 17.59 0.21
C TRP A 84 3.64 18.81 1.08
N GLY A 85 3.30 18.75 2.36
CA GLY A 85 3.59 19.81 3.33
C GLY A 85 2.41 20.11 4.25
N PRO A 86 2.58 20.98 5.25
CA PRO A 86 1.53 21.28 6.23
C PRO A 86 0.36 22.10 5.65
N THR A 87 0.61 22.85 4.58
CA THR A 87 -0.39 23.74 3.97
C THR A 87 -0.92 23.13 2.68
N MET A 88 -2.24 22.98 2.58
CA MET A 88 -2.91 22.51 1.37
C MET A 88 -2.72 23.51 0.23
N PRO A 89 -2.32 23.07 -0.98
CA PRO A 89 -2.14 23.95 -2.12
C PRO A 89 -3.47 24.53 -2.60
N LEU A 90 -3.40 25.65 -3.31
CA LEU A 90 -4.56 26.24 -3.98
C LEU A 90 -5.08 25.37 -5.15
N GLU A 91 -4.23 24.51 -5.70
CA GLU A 91 -4.60 23.56 -6.74
C GLU A 91 -5.64 22.55 -6.24
N GLU A 92 -6.50 22.08 -7.14
CA GLU A 92 -7.42 20.98 -6.88
C GLU A 92 -6.62 19.72 -6.48
N CYS A 93 -7.06 19.05 -5.41
CA CYS A 93 -6.54 17.81 -4.87
C CYS A 93 -7.70 16.95 -4.34
N GLN A 94 -7.38 15.75 -3.84
CA GLN A 94 -8.39 14.80 -3.36
C GLN A 94 -9.24 15.31 -2.18
N PHE A 95 -8.79 16.35 -1.46
CA PHE A 95 -9.48 16.89 -0.29
C PHE A 95 -10.40 18.08 -0.59
N ASN A 96 -10.10 18.88 -1.61
CA ASN A 96 -10.89 20.07 -1.99
C ASN A 96 -11.71 19.85 -3.29
N PHE A 97 -11.60 18.68 -3.92
CA PHE A 97 -12.44 18.29 -5.06
C PHE A 97 -13.92 18.12 -4.63
N PRO A 98 -14.89 18.64 -5.40
CA PRO A 98 -16.32 18.50 -5.09
C PRO A 98 -16.85 17.09 -5.41
N GLY A 99 -16.40 16.09 -4.65
CA GLY A 99 -16.81 14.69 -4.81
C GLY A 99 -15.95 13.72 -4.01
N PRO A 100 -16.23 12.40 -4.12
CA PRO A 100 -15.38 11.40 -3.47
C PRO A 100 -13.99 11.37 -4.13
N TYR A 101 -12.96 11.00 -3.36
CA TYR A 101 -11.59 10.87 -3.89
C TYR A 101 -11.53 9.99 -5.15
N THR A 102 -12.39 8.97 -5.27
CA THR A 102 -12.41 8.12 -6.46
C THR A 102 -12.79 8.89 -7.73
N ALA A 103 -13.78 9.79 -7.66
CA ALA A 103 -14.18 10.62 -8.79
C ALA A 103 -13.06 11.61 -9.18
N TYR A 104 -12.31 12.12 -8.19
CA TYR A 104 -11.14 12.95 -8.44
C TYR A 104 -10.07 12.21 -9.26
N PHE A 105 -9.68 11.00 -8.83
CA PHE A 105 -8.69 10.22 -9.57
C PHE A 105 -9.21 9.75 -10.94
N GLU A 106 -10.49 9.38 -11.06
CA GLU A 106 -11.10 9.05 -12.35
C GLU A 106 -11.05 10.21 -13.34
N LYS A 107 -11.36 11.43 -12.89
CA LYS A 107 -11.29 12.65 -13.71
C LYS A 107 -9.87 12.86 -14.26
N ILE A 108 -8.86 12.83 -13.38
CA ILE A 108 -7.46 12.98 -13.80
C ILE A 108 -7.07 11.89 -14.79
N LEU A 109 -7.36 10.63 -14.48
CA LEU A 109 -6.96 9.52 -15.33
C LEU A 109 -7.66 9.54 -16.70
N GLY A 110 -8.96 9.88 -16.72
CA GLY A 110 -9.74 9.98 -17.95
C GLY A 110 -9.31 11.13 -18.85
N GLU A 111 -8.91 12.26 -18.28
CA GLU A 111 -8.44 13.42 -19.04
C GLU A 111 -6.99 13.26 -19.53
N GLU A 112 -6.07 12.85 -18.66
CA GLU A 112 -4.62 12.85 -18.93
C GLU A 112 -4.12 11.58 -19.62
N PHE A 113 -4.85 10.47 -19.47
CA PHE A 113 -4.52 9.17 -20.04
C PHE A 113 -5.67 8.64 -20.92
N SER A 114 -6.32 9.55 -21.65
CA SER A 114 -7.49 9.28 -22.52
C SER A 114 -7.24 8.27 -23.64
N ALA A 115 -5.97 8.06 -24.02
CA ALA A 115 -5.57 7.03 -24.98
C ALA A 115 -5.70 5.60 -24.43
N PHE A 116 -5.80 5.44 -23.10
CA PHE A 116 -5.91 4.14 -22.44
C PHE A 116 -7.34 3.86 -22.02
N ARG A 117 -7.73 2.58 -22.05
CA ARG A 117 -8.98 2.15 -21.41
C ARG A 117 -8.76 2.08 -19.90
N LEU A 118 -9.57 2.83 -19.16
CA LEU A 118 -9.56 2.85 -17.70
C LEU A 118 -10.50 1.80 -17.11
N ASN A 119 -9.95 0.87 -16.32
CA ASN A 119 -10.73 -0.04 -15.48
C ASN A 119 -10.57 0.34 -14.01
N LYS A 120 -11.67 0.32 -13.26
CA LYS A 120 -11.70 0.57 -11.81
C LYS A 120 -12.20 -0.67 -11.06
N GLU A 121 -11.49 -1.03 -10.01
CA GLU A 121 -11.89 -2.05 -9.06
C GLU A 121 -11.87 -1.49 -7.63
N MET A 122 -13.01 -1.56 -6.94
CA MET A 122 -13.06 -1.20 -5.53
C MET A 122 -12.45 -2.31 -4.68
N ILE A 123 -11.61 -1.94 -3.72
CA ILE A 123 -11.02 -2.93 -2.81
C ILE A 123 -12.13 -3.42 -1.87
N PRO A 124 -12.33 -4.75 -1.68
CA PRO A 124 -13.46 -5.29 -0.90
C PRO A 124 -13.57 -4.78 0.54
N SER A 125 -12.48 -4.32 1.14
CA SER A 125 -12.49 -3.72 2.48
C SER A 125 -13.02 -2.28 2.51
N GLY A 126 -13.34 -1.68 1.36
CA GLY A 126 -13.76 -0.27 1.22
C GLY A 126 -12.65 0.75 1.42
N ARG A 127 -11.41 0.30 1.67
CA ARG A 127 -10.27 1.15 2.06
C ARG A 127 -9.40 1.61 0.88
N GLY A 128 -9.95 1.60 -0.33
CA GLY A 128 -9.21 2.00 -1.51
C GLY A 128 -9.84 1.55 -2.82
N ALA A 129 -9.19 1.94 -3.90
CA ALA A 129 -9.53 1.59 -5.27
C ALA A 129 -8.25 1.25 -6.07
N VAL A 130 -8.40 0.37 -7.05
CA VAL A 130 -7.35 0.05 -8.03
C VAL A 130 -7.83 0.53 -9.39
N TYR A 131 -6.99 1.31 -10.05
CA TYR A 131 -7.17 1.75 -11.42
C TYR A 131 -6.17 1.03 -12.30
N THR A 132 -6.64 0.46 -13.41
CA THR A 132 -5.79 -0.18 -14.41
C THR A 132 -5.95 0.55 -15.73
N LEU A 133 -4.86 1.12 -16.23
CA LEU A 133 -4.79 1.66 -17.59
C LEU A 133 -4.42 0.52 -18.55
N LEU A 134 -5.25 0.32 -19.56
CA LEU A 134 -5.09 -0.74 -20.56
C LEU A 134 -4.77 -0.13 -21.92
N ASP A 135 -3.69 -0.61 -22.53
CA ASP A 135 -3.33 -0.39 -23.93
C ASP A 135 -3.70 -1.67 -24.70
N GLY A 136 -4.89 -1.67 -25.30
CA GLY A 136 -5.55 -2.88 -25.79
C GLY A 136 -5.82 -3.87 -24.64
N GLU A 137 -5.16 -5.03 -24.68
CA GLU A 137 -5.24 -6.06 -23.63
C GLU A 137 -4.08 -5.99 -22.63
N LYS A 138 -3.04 -5.19 -22.90
CA LYS A 138 -1.88 -5.07 -22.03
C LYS A 138 -2.16 -4.07 -20.91
N ARG A 139 -1.78 -4.42 -19.68
CA ARG A 139 -1.76 -3.47 -18.56
C ARG A 139 -0.58 -2.51 -18.73
N ALA A 140 -0.89 -1.26 -19.07
CA ALA A 140 0.11 -0.20 -19.21
C ALA A 140 0.52 0.35 -17.84
N LEU A 141 -0.43 0.48 -16.92
CA LEU A 141 -0.19 0.96 -15.56
C LEU A 141 -1.24 0.42 -14.59
N VAL A 142 -0.82 0.11 -13.37
CA VAL A 142 -1.71 -0.16 -12.23
C VAL A 142 -1.49 0.92 -11.17
N LEU A 143 -2.52 1.70 -10.87
CA LEU A 143 -2.54 2.69 -9.80
C LEU A 143 -3.40 2.17 -8.63
N GLU A 144 -2.79 1.97 -7.47
CA GLU A 144 -3.49 1.62 -6.23
C GLU A 144 -3.63 2.86 -5.36
N VAL A 145 -4.87 3.29 -5.09
CA VAL A 145 -5.18 4.39 -4.16
C VAL A 145 -5.75 3.80 -2.88
N LEU A 146 -5.04 3.99 -1.77
CA LEU A 146 -5.37 3.38 -0.48
C LEU A 146 -5.61 4.42 0.60
N ASN A 147 -6.16 3.96 1.71
CA ASN A 147 -6.02 4.68 2.97
C ASN A 147 -4.65 4.39 3.63
N SER A 148 -4.16 5.30 4.45
CA SER A 148 -2.84 5.27 5.11
C SER A 148 -2.65 4.05 6.01
N SER A 149 -3.75 3.57 6.60
CA SER A 149 -3.78 2.37 7.45
C SER A 149 -3.79 1.05 6.67
N SER A 150 -3.75 1.05 5.33
CA SER A 150 -3.78 -0.18 4.53
C SER A 150 -2.40 -0.84 4.39
N VAL A 151 -2.26 -2.02 4.99
CA VAL A 151 -1.06 -2.87 4.84
C VAL A 151 -1.24 -3.85 3.68
N ARG A 152 -1.19 -3.36 2.43
CA ARG A 152 -1.22 -4.23 1.25
C ARG A 152 0.11 -4.19 0.54
N ASN A 153 0.76 -5.33 0.31
CA ASN A 153 1.97 -5.42 -0.52
C ASN A 153 1.84 -6.42 -1.68
N LYS A 154 0.73 -7.17 -1.72
CA LYS A 154 0.51 -8.24 -2.70
C LYS A 154 0.44 -7.72 -4.14
N LEU A 155 -0.35 -6.67 -4.38
CA LEU A 155 -0.53 -6.11 -5.73
C LEU A 155 0.77 -5.58 -6.32
N ARG A 156 1.55 -4.84 -5.53
CA ARG A 156 2.90 -4.37 -5.92
C ARG A 156 3.81 -5.54 -6.34
N LYS A 157 3.83 -6.63 -5.56
CA LYS A 157 4.63 -7.83 -5.90
C LYS A 157 4.15 -8.47 -7.21
N THR A 158 2.84 -8.61 -7.41
CA THR A 158 2.26 -9.16 -8.64
C THR A 158 2.61 -8.29 -9.87
N CYS A 159 2.51 -6.97 -9.76
CA CYS A 159 2.87 -6.06 -10.85
C CYS A 159 4.36 -6.15 -11.18
N ARG A 160 5.22 -6.20 -10.16
CA ARG A 160 6.67 -6.39 -10.33
C ARG A 160 7.00 -7.72 -11.05
N MET A 161 6.36 -8.82 -10.68
CA MET A 161 6.59 -10.13 -11.30
C MET A 161 6.13 -10.19 -12.77
N SER A 162 5.10 -9.42 -13.12
CA SER A 162 4.56 -9.35 -14.49
C SER A 162 5.16 -8.24 -15.34
N GLY A 163 6.11 -7.46 -14.79
CA GLY A 163 6.69 -6.30 -15.48
C GLY A 163 5.69 -5.17 -15.74
N THR A 164 4.58 -5.13 -15.00
CA THR A 164 3.58 -4.06 -15.13
C THR A 164 3.97 -2.86 -14.26
N PRO A 165 4.05 -1.63 -14.81
CA PRO A 165 4.22 -0.42 -14.03
C PRO A 165 3.20 -0.29 -12.91
N TYR A 166 3.65 0.19 -11.74
CA TYR A 166 2.82 0.25 -10.54
C TYR A 166 3.05 1.54 -9.76
N VAL A 167 1.95 2.23 -9.41
CA VAL A 167 1.95 3.42 -8.55
C VAL A 167 1.05 3.15 -7.35
N ARG A 168 1.46 3.65 -6.19
CA ARG A 168 0.64 3.73 -4.98
C ARG A 168 0.50 5.18 -4.55
N LEU A 169 -0.72 5.57 -4.23
CA LEU A 169 -1.06 6.85 -3.62
C LEU A 169 -1.94 6.60 -2.39
N TYR A 170 -1.97 7.58 -1.48
CA TYR A 170 -2.85 7.54 -0.31
C TYR A 170 -3.82 8.70 -0.36
N HIS A 171 -5.12 8.42 -0.20
CA HIS A 171 -6.17 9.43 -0.33
C HIS A 171 -6.46 10.18 0.99
N ASP A 172 -5.93 9.73 2.12
CA ASP A 172 -6.21 10.21 3.47
C ASP A 172 -4.92 10.54 4.27
N HIS A 173 -3.75 10.52 3.62
CA HIS A 173 -2.50 10.82 4.30
C HIS A 173 -2.37 12.32 4.51
N ASP A 174 -2.25 12.74 5.76
CA ASP A 174 -2.12 14.15 6.11
C ASP A 174 -0.82 14.73 5.54
N GLY A 175 -0.90 15.97 5.07
CA GLY A 175 0.19 16.64 4.37
C GLY A 175 0.58 16.03 3.04
N TRP A 176 -0.22 15.12 2.46
CA TRP A 176 0.01 14.58 1.12
C TRP A 176 -1.11 14.99 0.16
N TRP A 177 -0.83 16.03 -0.62
CA TRP A 177 -1.78 16.65 -1.53
C TRP A 177 -1.60 16.00 -2.89
N ASN A 178 -2.47 15.05 -3.26
CA ASN A 178 -2.41 14.42 -4.58
C ASN A 178 -2.93 15.39 -5.63
N THR A 179 -2.22 16.49 -5.90
CA THR A 179 -2.54 17.44 -6.98
C THR A 179 -2.55 16.74 -8.33
N ARG A 180 -3.19 17.35 -9.33
CA ARG A 180 -3.24 16.78 -10.68
C ARG A 180 -1.84 16.59 -11.24
N ALA A 181 -1.00 17.62 -11.14
CA ALA A 181 0.37 17.57 -11.64
C ALA A 181 1.16 16.40 -11.02
N TYR A 182 1.05 16.19 -9.71
CA TYR A 182 1.74 15.11 -9.02
C TYR A 182 1.26 13.72 -9.44
N VAL A 183 -0.05 13.50 -9.50
CA VAL A 183 -0.62 12.21 -9.93
C VAL A 183 -0.12 11.87 -11.34
N VAL A 184 -0.19 12.84 -12.26
CA VAL A 184 0.24 12.68 -13.64
C VAL A 184 1.72 12.37 -13.75
N GLU A 185 2.57 13.12 -13.05
CA GLU A 185 4.01 12.92 -13.05
C GLU A 185 4.39 11.52 -12.53
N ARG A 186 3.79 11.09 -11.40
CA ARG A 186 4.02 9.77 -10.81
C ARG A 186 3.62 8.65 -11.75
N CYS A 187 2.48 8.78 -12.43
CA CYS A 187 2.03 7.82 -13.43
C CYS A 187 2.97 7.77 -14.64
N ARG A 188 3.39 8.93 -15.17
CA ARG A 188 4.31 9.00 -16.32
C ARG A 188 5.68 8.39 -16.00
N LYS A 189 6.28 8.73 -14.85
CA LYS A 189 7.55 8.15 -14.38
C LYS A 189 7.49 6.64 -14.27
N ALA A 190 6.42 6.12 -13.64
CA ALA A 190 6.25 4.68 -13.50
C ALA A 190 6.15 3.97 -14.87
N MET A 191 5.44 4.55 -15.84
CA MET A 191 5.34 3.99 -17.20
C MET A 191 6.65 4.08 -17.99
N ALA A 192 7.47 5.11 -17.72
CA ALA A 192 8.82 5.25 -18.28
C ALA A 192 9.85 4.30 -17.64
N GLY A 193 9.54 3.72 -16.48
CA GLY A 193 10.43 2.83 -15.74
C GLY A 193 11.42 3.55 -14.81
N GLU A 194 11.09 4.78 -14.40
CA GLU A 194 11.85 5.62 -13.46
C GLU A 194 11.45 5.43 -11.99
#